data_AF-A0A7C5X1Q3-F1
#
_entry.id   AF-A0A7C5X1Q3-F1
#
_cell.length_a   1.000
_cell.length_b   1.000
_cell.length_c   1.000
_cell.angle_alpha   90.00
_cell.angle_beta   90.00
_cell.angle_gamma   90.00
#
_symmetry.space_group_name_H-M   'P 1'
#
loop_
_entity.id
_entity.type
_entity.pdbx_description
1 polymer ?
#
loop_
_entity_poly.entity_id
_entity_poly.type
_entity_poly.pdbx_seq_one_letter_code
_entity_poly.pdbx_strand_id
1 'polypeptide(L)'
;MSLEKKILAFLKENPGANAREIAEALGVSYGRVQSTLYRLREKGVIIKTGFGYVISSLKEPITSYEEELKEEHVSTSSDKLMEVLRNLKSLEEKLSTLLAEHHRLDKDVKSVTERVNTLQKELKTLEKKVNELYGAIKALHVKWKEKKNVLEDRLISELKREKVVDVSVARNLALKSIDDYVRSGTVIVISSLVVYKEFYEEFKKKFPIPKERVRELSEKEKMLLRALVDEGLAYLHRGIEYRLV
;
A
#
# COMPACT_ATOMS: atom_id res chain seq x y z
N MET A 1 -40.19 65.01 -41.25
CA MET A 1 -39.35 64.71 -40.06
C MET A 1 -39.01 65.99 -39.31
N SER A 2 -39.22 66.04 -37.98
CA SER A 2 -38.84 67.17 -37.12
C SER A 2 -37.32 67.39 -37.10
N LEU A 3 -36.88 68.64 -36.94
CA LEU A 3 -35.46 69.03 -36.91
C LEU A 3 -34.68 68.30 -35.80
N GLU A 4 -35.33 68.04 -34.64
CA GLU A 4 -34.73 67.25 -33.54
C GLU A 4 -34.37 65.83 -33.99
N LYS A 5 -35.29 65.14 -34.69
CA LYS A 5 -35.05 63.77 -35.17
C LYS A 5 -33.93 63.73 -36.21
N LYS A 6 -33.85 64.74 -37.09
CA LYS A 6 -32.78 64.86 -38.09
C LYS A 6 -31.41 65.08 -37.44
N ILE A 7 -31.34 65.94 -36.42
CA ILE A 7 -30.10 66.20 -35.67
C ILE A 7 -29.64 64.94 -34.91
N LEU A 8 -30.56 64.21 -34.26
CA LEU A 8 -30.21 62.97 -33.56
C LEU A 8 -29.74 61.87 -34.53
N ALA A 9 -30.41 61.69 -35.67
CA ALA A 9 -29.95 60.74 -36.69
C ALA A 9 -28.54 61.09 -37.19
N PHE A 10 -28.30 62.38 -37.47
CA PHE A 10 -26.98 62.84 -37.90
C PHE A 10 -25.89 62.62 -36.85
N LEU A 11 -26.16 62.89 -35.58
CA LEU A 11 -25.22 62.65 -34.47
C LEU A 11 -24.98 61.18 -34.17
N LYS A 12 -25.90 60.28 -34.56
CA LYS A 12 -25.71 58.82 -34.45
C LYS A 12 -24.66 58.33 -35.44
N GLU A 13 -24.67 58.88 -36.64
CA GLU A 13 -23.71 58.56 -37.70
C GLU A 13 -22.39 59.34 -37.53
N ASN A 14 -22.44 60.54 -36.95
CA ASN A 14 -21.30 61.45 -36.80
C ASN A 14 -21.17 61.94 -35.35
N PRO A 15 -20.70 61.09 -34.41
CA PRO A 15 -20.54 61.49 -33.02
C PRO A 15 -19.42 62.53 -32.88
N GLY A 16 -19.70 63.62 -32.17
CA GLY A 16 -18.74 64.71 -31.98
C GLY A 16 -18.82 65.82 -33.02
N ALA A 17 -19.81 65.81 -33.91
CA ALA A 17 -20.04 66.93 -34.82
C ALA A 17 -20.40 68.23 -34.09
N ASN A 18 -19.95 69.36 -34.64
CA ASN A 18 -20.23 70.69 -34.09
C ASN A 18 -21.52 71.30 -34.68
N ALA A 19 -22.03 72.35 -34.04
CA ALA A 19 -23.29 72.97 -34.48
C ALA A 19 -23.21 73.61 -35.88
N ARG A 20 -22.00 73.93 -36.40
CA ARG A 20 -21.81 74.47 -37.76
C ARG A 20 -21.90 73.36 -38.80
N GLU A 21 -21.22 72.25 -38.57
CA GLU A 21 -21.24 71.06 -39.43
C GLU A 21 -22.65 70.49 -39.54
N ILE A 22 -23.38 70.41 -38.43
CA ILE A 22 -24.78 69.95 -38.43
C ILE A 22 -25.67 70.92 -39.23
N ALA A 23 -25.44 72.23 -39.12
CA ALA A 23 -26.20 73.25 -39.84
C ALA A 23 -25.95 73.18 -41.35
N GLU A 24 -24.70 73.02 -41.75
CA GLU A 24 -24.29 72.87 -43.16
C GLU A 24 -24.83 71.57 -43.77
N ALA A 25 -24.66 70.44 -43.08
CA ALA A 25 -25.11 69.14 -43.56
C ALA A 25 -26.64 69.02 -43.67
N LEU A 26 -27.38 69.66 -42.75
CA LEU A 26 -28.85 69.64 -42.78
C LEU A 26 -29.45 70.78 -43.61
N GLY A 27 -28.64 71.74 -44.08
CA GLY A 27 -29.10 72.93 -44.79
C GLY A 27 -29.99 73.85 -43.95
N VAL A 28 -29.74 73.93 -42.64
CA VAL A 28 -30.56 74.68 -41.67
C VAL A 28 -29.73 75.79 -41.05
N SER A 29 -30.35 76.93 -40.72
CA SER A 29 -29.62 78.04 -40.10
C SER A 29 -28.97 77.65 -38.77
N TYR A 30 -27.74 78.11 -38.57
CA TYR A 30 -26.92 77.81 -37.37
C TYR A 30 -27.67 78.11 -36.06
N GLY A 31 -28.37 79.24 -35.97
CA GLY A 31 -29.13 79.62 -34.78
C GLY A 31 -30.28 78.65 -34.46
N ARG A 32 -30.92 78.07 -35.48
CA ARG A 32 -32.01 77.09 -35.30
C ARG A 32 -31.48 75.72 -34.88
N VAL A 33 -30.29 75.35 -35.35
CA VAL A 33 -29.57 74.15 -34.88
C VAL A 33 -29.10 74.34 -33.44
N GLN A 34 -28.54 75.50 -33.09
CA GLN A 34 -28.12 75.80 -31.71
C GLN A 34 -29.28 75.74 -30.71
N SER A 35 -30.42 76.37 -31.01
CA SER A 35 -31.58 76.33 -30.11
C SER A 35 -32.12 74.91 -29.95
N THR A 36 -32.10 74.11 -31.01
CA THR A 36 -32.54 72.71 -30.97
C THR A 36 -31.56 71.82 -30.19
N LEU A 37 -30.25 71.99 -30.37
CA LEU A 37 -29.21 71.30 -29.60
C LEU A 37 -29.28 71.68 -28.11
N TYR A 38 -29.51 72.95 -27.80
CA TYR A 38 -29.71 73.41 -26.42
C TYR A 38 -30.90 72.69 -25.78
N ARG A 39 -32.04 72.62 -26.48
CA ARG A 39 -33.23 71.91 -25.99
C ARG A 39 -33.01 70.40 -25.84
N LEU A 40 -32.28 69.77 -26.77
CA LEU A 40 -31.92 68.34 -26.67
C LEU A 40 -30.95 68.07 -25.52
N ARG A 41 -30.06 69.01 -25.21
CA ARG A 41 -29.14 68.94 -24.07
C ARG A 41 -29.89 69.11 -22.75
N GLU A 42 -30.81 70.06 -22.64
CA GLU A 42 -31.67 70.21 -21.46
C GLU A 42 -32.52 68.97 -21.20
N LYS A 43 -32.99 68.31 -22.27
CA LYS A 43 -33.69 67.01 -22.18
C LYS A 43 -32.78 65.84 -21.79
N GLY A 44 -31.46 66.05 -21.75
CA GLY A 44 -30.46 65.03 -21.43
C GLY A 44 -30.25 63.97 -22.51
N VAL A 45 -30.75 64.21 -23.73
CA VAL A 45 -30.66 63.28 -24.88
C VAL A 45 -29.32 63.40 -25.57
N ILE A 46 -28.66 64.56 -25.47
CA ILE A 46 -27.31 64.79 -25.99
C ILE A 46 -26.43 65.48 -24.96
N ILE A 47 -25.11 65.30 -25.08
CA ILE A 47 -24.09 65.90 -24.22
C ILE A 47 -23.10 66.67 -25.09
N LYS A 48 -22.65 67.85 -24.62
CA LYS A 48 -21.58 68.62 -25.26
C LYS A 48 -20.23 68.16 -24.70
N THR A 49 -19.35 67.71 -25.58
CA THR A 49 -17.95 67.35 -25.28
C THR A 49 -17.02 68.47 -25.74
N GLY A 50 -15.72 68.37 -25.45
CA GLY A 50 -14.72 69.36 -25.88
C GLY A 50 -14.60 69.52 -27.41
N PHE A 51 -15.07 68.53 -28.18
CA PHE A 51 -14.95 68.49 -29.64
C PHE A 51 -16.30 68.61 -30.37
N GLY A 52 -17.44 68.50 -29.70
CA GLY A 52 -18.77 68.67 -30.31
C GLY A 52 -19.92 68.10 -29.49
N TYR A 53 -20.94 67.53 -30.14
CA TYR A 53 -22.10 66.94 -29.46
C TYR A 53 -22.19 65.43 -29.70
N VAL A 54 -22.64 64.68 -28.68
CA VAL A 54 -22.80 63.21 -28.73
C VAL A 54 -24.13 62.83 -28.10
N ILE A 55 -24.76 61.74 -28.57
CA ILE A 55 -25.99 61.20 -27.99
C ILE A 55 -25.69 60.58 -26.61
N SER A 56 -26.51 60.93 -25.63
CA SER A 56 -26.43 60.39 -24.28
C SER A 56 -27.03 58.98 -24.24
N SER A 57 -26.23 57.97 -23.89
CA SER A 57 -26.67 56.57 -23.77
C SER A 57 -27.65 56.32 -22.60
N LEU A 58 -27.90 57.31 -21.75
CA LEU A 58 -28.74 57.17 -20.56
C LEU A 58 -30.23 57.45 -20.80
N LYS A 59 -30.61 58.07 -21.93
CA LYS A 59 -32.01 58.34 -22.28
C LYS A 59 -32.20 58.33 -23.80
N GLU A 60 -32.33 57.15 -24.39
CA GLU A 60 -33.01 57.05 -25.69
C GLU A 60 -34.50 57.40 -25.47
N PRO A 61 -35.06 58.40 -26.16
CA PRO A 61 -36.49 58.67 -26.07
C PRO A 61 -37.25 57.57 -26.83
N ILE A 62 -37.72 56.57 -26.10
CA ILE A 62 -38.77 55.65 -26.53
C ILE A 62 -40.00 56.50 -26.82
N THR A 63 -40.27 56.81 -28.08
CA THR A 63 -41.62 57.14 -28.57
C THR A 63 -41.60 57.14 -30.09
N SER A 64 -42.56 56.39 -30.67
CA SER A 64 -42.87 56.23 -32.11
C SER A 64 -42.30 54.97 -32.78
N TYR A 65 -42.69 53.79 -32.28
CA TYR A 65 -42.76 52.54 -33.07
C TYR A 65 -43.98 51.72 -32.63
N GLU A 66 -45.19 52.30 -32.70
CA GLU A 66 -46.44 51.55 -32.46
C GLU A 66 -47.30 51.35 -33.71
N GLU A 67 -46.85 51.76 -34.88
CA GLU A 67 -47.52 51.38 -36.13
C GLU A 67 -46.49 50.78 -37.07
N GLU A 68 -46.81 49.55 -37.50
CA GLU A 68 -46.05 48.70 -38.42
C GLU A 68 -44.79 48.06 -37.83
N LEU A 69 -44.93 46.92 -37.14
CA LEU A 69 -44.02 45.76 -37.23
C LEU A 69 -44.63 44.54 -36.51
N LYS A 70 -45.45 43.79 -37.26
CA LYS A 70 -45.61 42.31 -37.28
C LYS A 70 -45.41 41.50 -35.99
N GLU A 71 -46.48 40.80 -35.62
CA GLU A 71 -46.71 39.80 -34.55
C GLU A 71 -45.79 38.54 -34.54
N GLU A 72 -44.62 38.49 -35.17
CA GLU A 72 -43.85 37.21 -35.27
C GLU A 72 -42.59 37.10 -34.38
N HIS A 73 -42.08 38.18 -33.78
CA HIS A 73 -40.73 38.16 -33.16
C HIS A 73 -40.64 38.38 -31.64
N VAL A 74 -41.73 38.70 -30.94
CA VAL A 74 -41.70 38.96 -29.49
C VAL A 74 -41.84 37.68 -28.65
N SER A 75 -42.54 36.66 -29.15
CA SER A 75 -42.67 35.36 -28.46
C SER A 75 -41.34 34.63 -28.37
N THR A 76 -40.57 34.59 -29.46
CA THR A 76 -39.35 33.76 -29.55
C THR A 76 -38.21 34.24 -28.65
N SER A 77 -38.09 35.55 -28.39
CA SER A 77 -37.06 36.07 -27.47
C SER A 77 -37.43 35.88 -26.00
N SER A 78 -38.72 35.99 -25.65
CA SER A 78 -39.20 35.73 -24.29
C SER A 78 -39.10 34.25 -23.93
N ASP A 79 -39.45 33.36 -24.87
CA ASP A 79 -39.34 31.91 -24.69
C ASP A 79 -37.88 31.45 -24.49
N LYS A 80 -36.94 32.01 -25.28
CA LYS A 80 -35.50 31.75 -25.11
C LYS A 80 -34.98 32.22 -23.75
N LEU A 81 -35.42 33.39 -23.26
CA LEU A 81 -35.04 33.87 -21.93
C LEU A 81 -35.60 32.98 -20.81
N MET A 82 -36.85 32.51 -20.96
CA MET A 82 -37.45 31.56 -20.02
C MET A 82 -36.75 30.20 -20.02
N GLU A 83 -36.29 29.74 -21.18
CA GLU A 83 -35.48 28.52 -21.29
C GLU A 83 -34.11 28.68 -20.60
N VAL A 84 -33.44 29.81 -20.79
CA VAL A 84 -32.17 30.12 -20.10
C VAL A 84 -32.36 30.18 -18.59
N LEU A 85 -33.44 30.77 -18.08
CA LEU A 85 -33.74 30.81 -16.64
C LEU A 85 -34.00 29.42 -16.06
N ARG A 86 -34.72 28.55 -16.78
CA ARG A 86 -34.94 27.15 -16.38
C ARG A 86 -33.62 26.38 -16.34
N ASN A 87 -32.76 26.59 -17.33
CA ASN A 87 -31.44 25.97 -17.39
C ASN A 87 -30.53 26.45 -16.26
N LEU A 88 -30.54 27.75 -15.94
CA LEU A 88 -29.80 28.32 -14.80
C LEU A 88 -30.25 27.69 -13.48
N LYS A 89 -31.55 27.58 -13.27
CA LYS A 89 -32.11 26.96 -12.05
C LYS A 89 -31.73 25.48 -11.95
N SER A 90 -31.81 24.73 -13.05
CA SER A 90 -31.36 23.33 -13.07
C SER A 90 -29.85 23.20 -12.81
N LEU A 91 -29.05 24.13 -13.32
CA LEU A 91 -27.61 24.14 -13.09
C LEU A 91 -27.27 24.45 -11.63
N GLU A 92 -27.99 25.38 -11.01
CA GLU A 92 -27.88 25.69 -9.58
C GLU A 92 -28.23 24.48 -8.71
N GLU A 93 -29.32 23.78 -9.03
CA GLU A 93 -29.70 22.53 -8.34
C GLU A 93 -28.60 21.46 -8.48
N LYS A 94 -28.06 21.23 -9.68
CA LYS A 94 -26.94 20.29 -9.89
C LYS A 94 -25.67 20.69 -9.14
N LEU A 95 -25.39 21.98 -9.05
CA LEU A 95 -24.22 22.49 -8.33
C LEU A 95 -24.38 22.29 -6.82
N SER A 96 -25.59 22.48 -6.30
CA SER A 96 -25.91 22.21 -4.90
C SER A 96 -25.76 20.72 -4.53
N THR A 97 -26.21 19.81 -5.41
CA THR A 97 -26.03 18.37 -5.22
C THR A 97 -24.56 17.96 -5.28
N LEU A 98 -23.80 18.54 -6.22
CA LEU A 98 -22.37 18.25 -6.36
C LEU A 98 -21.57 18.72 -5.14
N LEU A 99 -21.91 19.89 -4.57
CA LEU A 99 -21.31 20.38 -3.34
C LEU A 99 -21.59 19.46 -2.15
N ALA A 100 -22.82 18.96 -2.03
CA ALA A 100 -23.19 18.01 -0.99
C ALA A 100 -22.43 16.68 -1.12
N GLU A 101 -22.30 16.15 -2.34
CA GLU A 101 -21.50 14.95 -2.62
C GLU A 101 -20.02 15.17 -2.30
N HIS A 102 -19.45 16.30 -2.71
CA HIS A 102 -18.06 16.63 -2.40
C HIS A 102 -17.83 16.69 -0.89
N HIS A 103 -18.76 17.28 -0.14
CA HIS A 103 -18.64 17.37 1.32
C HIS A 103 -18.73 15.99 1.99
N ARG A 104 -19.58 15.11 1.47
CA ARG A 104 -19.64 13.70 1.91
C ARG A 104 -18.35 12.97 1.61
N LEU A 105 -17.81 13.13 0.41
CA LEU A 105 -16.55 12.51 -0.01
C LEU A 105 -15.38 12.97 0.88
N ASP A 106 -15.31 14.27 1.21
CA ASP A 106 -14.29 14.81 2.11
C ASP A 106 -14.36 14.19 3.51
N LYS A 107 -15.58 13.97 4.02
CA LYS A 107 -15.80 13.28 5.30
C LYS A 107 -15.35 11.82 5.25
N ASP A 108 -15.67 11.12 4.16
CA ASP A 108 -15.28 9.72 3.97
C ASP A 108 -13.75 9.60 3.84
N VAL A 109 -13.10 10.50 3.11
CA VAL A 109 -11.63 10.56 2.99
C VAL A 109 -10.97 10.80 4.34
N LYS A 110 -11.50 11.73 5.17
CA LYS A 110 -11.00 11.96 6.53
C LYS A 110 -11.11 10.71 7.40
N SER A 111 -12.27 10.05 7.38
CA SER A 111 -12.49 8.82 8.14
C SER A 111 -11.56 7.69 7.71
N VAL A 112 -11.37 7.49 6.39
CA VAL A 112 -10.42 6.50 5.86
C VAL A 112 -9.00 6.84 6.29
N THR A 113 -8.61 8.12 6.25
CA THR A 113 -7.28 8.57 6.66
C THR A 113 -7.01 8.27 8.15
N GLU A 114 -8.00 8.50 9.03
CA GLU A 114 -7.90 8.15 10.44
C GLU A 114 -7.77 6.64 10.67
N ARG A 115 -8.53 5.84 9.92
CA ARG A 115 -8.44 4.36 9.96
C ARG A 115 -7.09 3.85 9.46
N VAL A 116 -6.53 4.43 8.41
CA VAL A 116 -5.20 4.08 7.92
C VAL A 116 -4.13 4.42 8.96
N ASN A 117 -4.22 5.60 9.58
CA ASN A 117 -3.27 6.02 10.62
C ASN A 117 -3.31 5.12 11.86
N THR A 118 -4.49 4.64 12.26
CA THR A 118 -4.64 3.71 13.39
C THR A 118 -4.05 2.35 13.06
N LEU A 119 -4.38 1.77 11.90
CA LEU A 119 -3.78 0.52 11.43
C LEU A 119 -2.25 0.60 11.32
N GLN A 120 -1.71 1.73 10.86
CA GLN A 120 -0.26 1.92 10.77
C GLN A 120 0.41 1.94 12.16
N LYS A 121 -0.24 2.47 13.19
CA LYS A 121 0.24 2.40 14.58
C LYS A 121 0.21 0.96 15.09
N GLU A 122 -0.89 0.25 14.86
CA GLU A 122 -1.02 -1.15 15.27
C GLU A 122 0.04 -2.05 14.61
N LEU A 123 0.28 -1.90 13.31
CA LEU A 123 1.35 -2.61 12.61
C LEU A 123 2.73 -2.37 13.23
N LYS A 124 3.07 -1.12 13.56
CA LYS A 124 4.33 -0.81 14.26
C LYS A 124 4.42 -1.49 15.64
N THR A 125 3.31 -1.57 16.37
CA THR A 125 3.31 -2.27 17.66
C THR A 125 3.47 -3.78 17.50
N LEU A 126 2.83 -4.36 16.47
CA LEU A 126 2.95 -5.78 16.16
C LEU A 126 4.37 -6.13 15.73
N GLU A 127 5.00 -5.31 14.88
CA GLU A 127 6.39 -5.46 14.45
C GLU A 127 7.36 -5.49 15.65
N LYS A 128 7.17 -4.58 16.63
CA LYS A 128 7.97 -4.59 17.87
C LYS A 128 7.81 -5.89 18.65
N LYS A 129 6.57 -6.36 18.85
CA LYS A 129 6.29 -7.62 19.56
C LYS A 129 6.91 -8.83 18.86
N VAL A 130 6.85 -8.87 17.52
CA VAL A 130 7.47 -9.93 16.73
C VAL A 130 8.99 -9.93 16.89
N ASN A 131 9.62 -8.75 16.86
CA ASN A 131 11.06 -8.62 17.09
C ASN A 131 11.48 -9.03 18.51
N GLU A 132 10.69 -8.68 19.53
CA GLU A 132 10.91 -9.13 20.92
C GLU A 132 10.82 -10.65 21.04
N LEU A 133 9.80 -11.27 20.44
CA LEU A 133 9.65 -12.73 20.39
C LEU A 133 10.82 -13.40 19.68
N TYR A 134 11.26 -12.84 18.55
CA TYR A 134 12.44 -13.36 17.85
C TYR A 134 13.70 -13.30 18.72
N GLY A 135 13.89 -12.19 19.45
CA GLY A 135 14.96 -12.05 20.43
C GLY A 135 14.89 -13.10 21.54
N ALA A 136 13.70 -13.34 22.09
CA ALA A 136 13.48 -14.34 23.13
C ALA A 136 13.75 -15.77 22.62
N ILE A 137 13.27 -16.11 21.42
CA ILE A 137 13.52 -17.41 20.77
C ILE A 137 15.01 -17.60 20.52
N LYS A 138 15.71 -16.57 20.03
CA LYS A 138 17.16 -16.63 19.79
C LYS A 138 17.94 -16.83 21.09
N ALA A 139 17.61 -16.09 22.14
CA ALA A 139 18.24 -16.24 23.46
C ALA A 139 17.98 -17.63 24.05
N LEU A 140 16.76 -18.15 23.89
CA LEU A 140 16.42 -19.51 24.27
C LEU A 140 17.27 -20.50 23.46
N HIS A 141 17.32 -20.38 22.14
CA HIS A 141 18.11 -21.27 21.29
C HIS A 141 19.59 -21.30 21.69
N VAL A 142 20.19 -20.15 22.02
CA VAL A 142 21.56 -20.07 22.54
C VAL A 142 21.68 -20.82 23.87
N LYS A 143 20.80 -20.59 24.84
CA LYS A 143 20.79 -21.31 26.12
C LYS A 143 20.62 -22.83 25.95
N TRP A 144 19.78 -23.26 25.02
CA TRP A 144 19.60 -24.68 24.70
C TRP A 144 20.83 -25.28 24.02
N LYS A 145 21.49 -24.54 23.13
CA LYS A 145 22.73 -24.96 22.47
C LYS A 145 23.89 -25.02 23.46
N GLU A 146 23.99 -24.05 24.37
CA GLU A 146 24.97 -24.06 25.47
C GLU A 146 24.71 -25.23 26.42
N LYS A 147 23.46 -25.47 26.82
CA LYS A 147 23.11 -26.65 27.64
C LYS A 147 23.42 -27.96 26.91
N LYS A 148 23.18 -28.03 25.60
CA LYS A 148 23.51 -29.18 24.74
C LYS A 148 25.03 -29.38 24.57
N ASN A 149 25.82 -28.31 24.55
CA ASN A 149 27.28 -28.39 24.45
C ASN A 149 27.94 -28.67 25.82
N VAL A 150 27.36 -28.20 26.93
CA VAL A 150 27.79 -28.56 28.31
C VAL A 150 27.45 -30.02 28.62
N LEU A 151 26.41 -30.54 27.97
CA LEU A 151 26.12 -31.96 27.85
C LEU A 151 26.86 -32.56 26.64
N GLU A 152 28.19 -32.40 26.57
CA GLU A 152 28.98 -33.39 25.85
C GLU A 152 28.51 -34.75 26.38
N ASP A 153 27.97 -35.54 25.46
CA ASP A 153 27.25 -36.74 25.79
C ASP A 153 28.22 -37.69 26.51
N ARG A 154 28.16 -37.70 27.85
CA ARG A 154 29.16 -38.36 28.70
C ARG A 154 29.27 -39.83 28.33
N LEU A 155 28.14 -40.45 27.98
CA LEU A 155 28.09 -41.80 27.45
C LEU A 155 28.88 -41.94 26.14
N ILE A 156 28.72 -41.04 25.18
CA ILE A 156 29.46 -41.09 23.91
C ILE A 156 30.95 -40.83 24.12
N SER A 157 31.31 -39.88 24.98
CA SER A 157 32.71 -39.62 25.33
C SER A 157 33.35 -40.83 26.01
N GLU A 158 32.62 -41.47 26.93
CA GLU A 158 33.07 -42.69 27.59
C GLU A 158 33.18 -43.85 26.61
N LEU A 159 32.18 -44.06 25.74
CA LEU A 159 32.20 -45.10 24.70
C LEU A 159 33.30 -44.89 23.67
N LYS A 160 33.68 -43.65 23.35
CA LYS A 160 34.83 -43.38 22.49
C LYS A 160 36.14 -43.82 23.13
N ARG A 161 36.24 -43.75 24.47
CA ARG A 161 37.41 -44.17 25.24
C ARG A 161 37.42 -45.67 25.53
N GLU A 162 36.39 -46.15 26.20
CA GLU A 162 36.28 -47.52 26.74
C GLU A 162 35.77 -48.54 25.70
N LYS A 163 35.16 -48.08 24.59
CA LYS A 163 34.57 -48.86 23.48
C LYS A 163 33.35 -49.71 23.85
N VAL A 164 33.33 -50.27 25.05
CA VAL A 164 32.30 -51.14 25.60
C VAL A 164 32.06 -50.77 27.06
N VAL A 165 30.79 -50.56 27.42
CA VAL A 165 30.35 -50.18 28.76
C VAL A 165 29.14 -51.03 29.14
N ASP A 166 29.00 -51.39 30.42
CA ASP A 166 27.80 -52.09 30.91
C ASP A 166 26.55 -51.21 30.79
N VAL A 167 25.39 -51.79 30.49
CA VAL A 167 24.13 -51.08 30.30
C VAL A 167 23.71 -50.30 31.55
N SER A 168 24.06 -50.78 32.74
CA SER A 168 23.78 -50.11 34.02
C SER A 168 24.58 -48.82 34.13
N VAL A 169 25.87 -48.88 33.79
CA VAL A 169 26.77 -47.72 33.76
C VAL A 169 26.35 -46.77 32.64
N ALA A 170 26.00 -47.31 31.48
CA ALA A 170 25.56 -46.53 30.35
C ALA A 170 24.29 -45.72 30.66
N ARG A 171 23.30 -46.32 31.35
CA ARG A 171 22.08 -45.62 31.79
C ARG A 171 22.37 -44.44 32.71
N ASN A 172 23.40 -44.53 33.55
CA ASN A 172 23.78 -43.44 34.46
C ASN A 172 24.53 -42.31 33.74
N LEU A 173 25.22 -42.61 32.63
CA LEU A 173 25.98 -41.65 31.83
C LEU A 173 25.19 -41.06 30.66
N ALA A 174 24.10 -41.73 30.27
CA ALA A 174 23.28 -41.38 29.12
C ALA A 174 22.50 -40.08 29.34
N LEU A 175 22.46 -39.23 28.31
CA LEU A 175 21.63 -38.02 28.32
C LEU A 175 20.16 -38.32 27.96
N LYS A 176 19.94 -39.35 27.15
CA LYS A 176 18.63 -39.81 26.64
C LYS A 176 18.50 -41.32 26.84
N SER A 177 17.38 -41.92 26.46
CA SER A 177 17.23 -43.37 26.60
C SER A 177 18.27 -44.11 25.75
N ILE A 178 18.75 -45.28 26.21
CA ILE A 178 19.69 -46.11 25.45
C ILE A 178 19.12 -46.46 24.06
N ASP A 179 17.81 -46.71 23.99
CA ASP A 179 17.09 -46.96 22.74
C ASP A 179 17.22 -45.81 21.74
N ASP A 180 17.23 -44.56 22.19
CA ASP A 180 17.41 -43.41 21.30
C ASP A 180 18.82 -43.35 20.69
N TYR A 181 19.83 -43.93 21.35
CA TYR A 181 21.19 -44.06 20.80
C TYR A 181 21.30 -45.20 19.80
N VAL A 182 20.56 -46.29 20.05
CA VAL A 182 20.45 -47.42 19.12
C VAL A 182 19.74 -46.96 17.84
N ARG A 183 18.62 -46.23 17.97
CA ARG A 183 17.88 -45.66 16.83
C ARG A 183 18.70 -44.65 16.04
N SER A 184 19.51 -43.82 16.71
CA SER A 184 20.43 -42.91 16.01
C SER A 184 21.62 -43.64 15.37
N GLY A 185 21.73 -44.96 15.57
CA GLY A 185 22.80 -45.78 15.02
C GLY A 185 24.17 -45.41 15.56
N THR A 186 24.24 -44.92 16.81
CA THR A 186 25.50 -44.51 17.44
C THR A 186 26.08 -45.63 18.31
N VAL A 187 25.21 -46.44 18.90
CA VAL A 187 25.60 -47.56 19.77
C VAL A 187 24.81 -48.81 19.40
N ILE A 188 25.33 -49.96 19.81
CA ILE A 188 24.69 -51.27 19.67
C ILE A 188 24.62 -51.90 21.06
N VAL A 189 23.49 -52.51 21.39
CA VAL A 189 23.32 -53.22 22.66
C VAL A 189 23.41 -54.71 22.39
N ILE A 190 24.31 -55.40 23.10
CA ILE A 190 24.50 -56.85 23.03
C ILE A 190 24.52 -57.37 24.46
N SER A 191 23.53 -58.19 24.82
CA SER A 191 23.34 -58.65 26.18
C SER A 191 23.24 -57.48 27.18
N SER A 192 24.06 -57.48 28.24
CA SER A 192 24.17 -56.38 29.19
C SER A 192 25.15 -55.28 28.77
N LEU A 193 25.69 -55.30 27.54
CA LEU A 193 26.72 -54.36 27.10
C LEU A 193 26.18 -53.35 26.08
N VAL A 194 26.63 -52.10 26.23
CA VAL A 194 26.47 -51.03 25.25
C VAL A 194 27.82 -50.81 24.56
N VAL A 195 27.82 -50.94 23.25
CA VAL A 195 29.02 -50.97 22.41
C VAL A 195 28.98 -49.81 21.43
N TYR A 196 30.11 -49.12 21.27
CA TYR A 196 30.25 -48.09 20.25
C TYR A 196 30.19 -48.72 18.85
N LYS A 197 29.35 -48.18 17.96
CA LYS A 197 29.05 -48.85 16.67
C LYS A 197 30.30 -49.07 15.82
N GLU A 198 31.18 -48.07 15.73
CA GLU A 198 32.39 -48.13 14.92
C GLU A 198 33.33 -49.24 15.41
N PHE A 199 33.45 -49.39 16.74
CA PHE A 199 34.24 -50.48 17.33
C PHE A 199 33.61 -51.86 17.05
N TYR A 200 32.29 -51.97 17.12
CA TYR A 200 31.60 -53.21 16.78
C TYR A 200 31.83 -53.63 15.32
N GLU A 201 31.71 -52.70 14.38
CA GLU A 201 31.93 -52.98 12.96
C GLU A 201 33.40 -53.31 12.64
N GLU A 202 34.35 -52.67 13.32
CA GLU A 202 35.77 -53.04 13.24
C GLU A 202 36.03 -54.43 13.79
N PHE A 203 35.41 -54.78 14.92
CA PHE A 203 35.54 -56.09 15.53
C PHE A 203 34.95 -57.20 14.64
N LYS A 204 33.80 -56.95 14.02
CA LYS A 204 33.17 -57.90 13.07
C LYS A 204 34.08 -58.27 11.91
N LYS A 205 34.91 -57.34 11.41
CA LYS A 205 35.87 -57.61 10.32
C LYS A 205 36.95 -58.62 10.69
N LYS A 206 37.15 -58.89 11.99
CA LYS A 206 38.11 -59.89 12.48
C LYS A 206 37.59 -61.33 12.36
N PHE A 207 36.29 -61.53 12.15
CA PHE A 207 35.73 -62.87 11.99
C PHE A 207 35.98 -63.44 10.59
N PRO A 208 36.25 -64.75 10.46
CA PRO A 208 36.33 -65.74 11.55
C PRO A 208 37.60 -65.61 12.40
N ILE A 209 37.46 -65.78 13.72
CA ILE A 209 38.58 -65.65 14.68
C ILE A 209 39.04 -67.04 15.13
N PRO A 210 40.24 -67.50 14.78
CA PRO A 210 40.80 -68.76 15.30
C PRO A 210 40.87 -68.78 16.82
N LYS A 211 40.58 -69.92 17.45
CA LYS A 211 40.57 -70.09 18.91
C LYS A 211 41.90 -69.69 19.54
N GLU A 212 43.00 -69.94 18.85
CA GLU A 212 44.36 -69.61 19.28
C GLU A 212 44.58 -68.08 19.30
N ARG A 213 43.99 -67.35 18.34
CA ARG A 213 44.10 -65.89 18.22
C ARG A 213 43.20 -65.11 19.17
N VAL A 214 42.28 -65.77 19.87
CA VAL A 214 41.46 -65.13 20.91
C VAL A 214 42.32 -64.53 22.02
N ARG A 215 43.52 -65.09 22.27
CA ARG A 215 44.46 -64.55 23.27
C ARG A 215 45.01 -63.17 22.89
N GLU A 216 45.09 -62.89 21.59
CA GLU A 216 45.60 -61.64 21.01
C GLU A 216 44.57 -60.50 21.00
N LEU A 217 43.29 -60.83 21.24
CA LEU A 217 42.24 -59.82 21.37
C LEU A 217 42.44 -58.96 22.61
N SER A 218 42.05 -57.70 22.54
CA SER A 218 41.99 -56.84 23.72
C SER A 218 40.93 -57.34 24.71
N GLU A 219 41.03 -56.94 25.99
CA GLU A 219 40.06 -57.35 27.00
C GLU A 219 38.62 -56.95 26.65
N LYS A 220 38.44 -55.76 26.05
CA LYS A 220 37.12 -55.29 25.59
C LYS A 220 36.57 -56.14 24.44
N GLU A 221 37.43 -56.58 23.53
CA GLU A 221 37.05 -57.48 22.43
C GLU A 221 36.73 -58.89 22.93
N LYS A 222 37.48 -59.39 23.92
CA LYS A 222 37.16 -60.67 24.58
C LYS A 222 35.81 -60.60 25.29
N MET A 223 35.52 -59.48 25.98
CA MET A 223 34.21 -59.25 26.60
C MET A 223 33.09 -59.24 25.56
N LEU A 224 33.28 -58.52 24.46
CA LEU A 224 32.32 -58.47 23.36
C LEU A 224 32.12 -59.84 22.71
N LEU A 225 33.19 -60.61 22.48
CA LEU A 225 33.13 -61.97 21.93
C LEU A 225 32.30 -62.89 22.83
N ARG A 226 32.53 -62.85 24.15
CA ARG A 226 31.75 -63.64 25.11
C ARG A 226 30.27 -63.27 25.06
N ALA A 227 29.95 -61.98 25.10
CA ALA A 227 28.58 -61.50 25.01
C ALA A 227 27.90 -61.93 23.70
N LEU A 228 28.63 -61.91 22.57
CA LEU A 228 28.12 -62.41 21.29
C LEU A 228 27.86 -63.92 21.30
N VAL A 229 28.71 -64.70 21.97
CA VAL A 229 28.51 -66.15 22.11
C VAL A 229 27.34 -66.45 23.03
N ASP A 230 27.21 -65.73 24.14
CA ASP A 230 26.13 -65.91 25.12
C ASP A 230 24.76 -65.56 24.51
N GLU A 231 24.68 -64.53 23.66
CA GLU A 231 23.48 -64.16 22.90
C GLU A 231 23.25 -65.05 21.65
N GLY A 232 24.13 -66.01 21.38
CA GLY A 232 24.04 -66.87 20.20
C GLY A 232 24.24 -66.15 18.87
N LEU A 233 24.90 -64.98 18.87
CA LEU A 233 25.27 -64.22 17.67
C LEU A 233 26.63 -64.64 17.10
N ALA A 234 27.43 -65.36 17.90
CA ALA A 234 28.66 -66.01 17.48
C ALA A 234 28.74 -67.43 18.04
N TYR A 235 29.46 -68.33 17.35
CA TYR A 235 29.64 -69.71 17.79
C TYR A 235 31.01 -70.24 17.43
N LEU A 236 31.49 -71.23 18.20
CA LEU A 236 32.75 -71.91 17.94
C LEU A 236 32.54 -73.04 16.92
N HIS A 237 32.93 -72.80 15.67
CA HIS A 237 32.83 -73.77 14.59
C HIS A 237 33.92 -74.84 14.69
N ARG A 238 33.49 -76.12 14.78
CA ARG A 238 34.36 -77.31 14.82
C ARG A 238 35.43 -77.29 15.93
N GLY A 239 35.26 -76.45 16.95
CA GLY A 239 36.25 -76.28 18.02
C GLY A 239 37.49 -75.46 17.64
N ILE A 240 37.56 -74.91 16.41
CA ILE A 240 38.78 -74.33 15.84
C ILE A 240 38.66 -72.81 15.70
N GLU A 241 37.51 -72.27 15.30
CA GLU A 241 37.36 -70.82 15.05
C GLU A 241 35.97 -70.31 15.42
N TYR A 242 35.88 -69.08 15.88
CA TYR A 242 34.64 -68.38 16.14
C TYR A 242 34.10 -67.78 14.84
N ARG A 243 32.82 -68.00 14.56
CA ARG A 243 32.08 -67.45 13.41
C ARG A 243 30.86 -66.69 13.90
N LEU A 244 30.45 -65.67 13.16
CA LEU A 244 29.16 -65.03 13.35
C LEU A 244 28.06 -65.94 12.79
N VAL A 245 26.88 -65.88 13.39
CA VAL A 245 25.67 -66.58 12.91
C VAL A 245 25.17 -65.97 11.62
#